data_AF-A0A183FCI0-F1
#
_entry.id   AF-A0A183FCI0-F1
#
_cell.length_a   1.000
_cell.length_b   1.000
_cell.length_c   1.000
_cell.angle_alpha   90.00
_cell.angle_beta   90.00
_cell.angle_gamma   90.00
#
_symmetry.space_group_name_H-M   'P 1'
#
loop_
_entity.id
_entity.type
_entity.pdbx_description
1 polymer ?
#
loop_
_entity_poly.entity_id
_entity_poly.type
_entity_poly.pdbx_seq_one_letter_code
_entity_poly.pdbx_strand_id
1 'polypeptide(L)'
;VDCWFCTANIFNPECRPRAAIIALAVIILLYTLCYIPVVIGRPCRVLLTVCFHFLRVVWAIVKYLRRTLTRRLNRRLHRSASRLGFVPLVLVISGLPAVLCCQDVDIFEHKTTVCSTSKSNRQVCKVDITEVIKINSFSKEACFRLQNQGSVLKEIRVKWNELRLLCDKHTTMFTRNTVLRVLDSKRCPHAGSCDDDKCAGVNTTAKIPELHQANQFPGVTFCVQSCGGPGC
;
A
#
# COMPACT_ATOMS: atom_id res chain seq x y z
N VAL A 1 -2.16 15.11 -38.70
CA VAL A 1 -2.02 13.69 -38.32
C VAL A 1 -2.89 13.44 -37.11
N ASP A 2 -4.14 13.06 -37.35
CA ASP A 2 -5.08 12.72 -36.29
C ASP A 2 -4.68 11.38 -35.68
N CYS A 3 -3.97 11.43 -34.55
CA CYS A 3 -3.55 10.24 -33.83
C CYS A 3 -4.76 9.63 -33.11
N TRP A 4 -5.53 8.82 -33.82
CA TRP A 4 -6.61 8.00 -33.25
C TRP A 4 -6.12 6.96 -32.24
N PHE A 5 -4.82 6.70 -32.18
CA PHE A 5 -4.17 5.74 -31.30
C PHE A 5 -3.09 6.37 -30.41
N CYS A 6 -3.41 7.45 -29.70
CA CYS A 6 -2.58 7.92 -28.59
C CYS A 6 -2.94 7.15 -27.31
N THR A 7 -1.99 6.39 -26.76
CA THR A 7 -2.12 5.74 -25.43
C THR A 7 -2.48 6.76 -24.33
N ALA A 8 -1.97 7.98 -24.47
CA ALA A 8 -2.30 9.11 -23.60
C ALA A 8 -3.80 9.49 -23.60
N ASN A 9 -4.57 9.15 -24.64
CA ASN A 9 -6.01 9.45 -24.72
C ASN A 9 -6.88 8.26 -24.30
N ILE A 10 -6.41 7.03 -24.49
CA ILE A 10 -7.15 5.81 -24.13
C ILE A 10 -7.22 5.61 -22.60
N PHE A 11 -6.16 6.01 -21.87
CA PHE A 11 -6.12 5.92 -20.41
C PHE A 11 -6.49 7.23 -19.71
N ASN A 12 -6.91 8.26 -20.45
CA ASN A 12 -7.35 9.53 -19.87
C ASN A 12 -8.88 9.53 -19.67
N PRO A 13 -9.37 9.36 -18.42
CA PRO A 13 -10.81 9.32 -18.14
C PRO A 13 -11.51 10.66 -18.43
N GLU A 14 -10.78 11.77 -18.44
CA GLU A 14 -11.32 13.12 -18.69
C GLU A 14 -11.68 13.35 -20.16
N CYS A 15 -10.93 12.75 -21.08
CA CYS A 15 -11.13 12.96 -22.52
C CYS A 15 -12.05 11.92 -23.15
N ARG A 16 -12.02 10.65 -22.70
CA ARG A 16 -12.89 9.59 -23.25
C ARG A 16 -13.26 8.52 -22.21
N PRO A 17 -14.22 8.79 -21.32
CA PRO A 17 -14.49 7.94 -20.16
C PRO A 17 -14.88 6.50 -20.52
N ARG A 18 -15.65 6.29 -21.60
CA ARG A 18 -16.05 4.94 -22.04
C ARG A 18 -14.86 4.07 -22.46
N ALA A 19 -13.87 4.65 -23.13
CA ALA A 19 -12.70 3.90 -23.60
C ALA A 19 -11.74 3.56 -22.44
N ALA A 20 -11.56 4.49 -21.49
CA ALA A 20 -10.77 4.25 -20.29
C ALA A 20 -11.37 3.14 -19.42
N ILE A 21 -12.70 3.13 -19.23
CA ILE A 21 -13.40 2.09 -18.48
C ILE A 21 -13.22 0.72 -19.14
N ILE A 22 -13.41 0.63 -20.47
CA ILE A 22 -13.25 -0.64 -21.20
C ILE A 22 -11.79 -1.13 -21.11
N ALA A 23 -10.81 -0.24 -21.29
CA ALA A 23 -9.39 -0.60 -21.22
C ALA A 23 -9.00 -1.12 -19.82
N LEU A 24 -9.45 -0.46 -18.76
CA LEU A 24 -9.21 -0.89 -17.38
C LEU A 24 -9.89 -2.24 -17.08
N ALA A 25 -11.13 -2.44 -17.55
CA ALA A 25 -11.84 -3.70 -17.37
C ALA A 25 -11.12 -4.88 -18.04
N VAL A 26 -10.59 -4.68 -19.25
CA VAL A 26 -9.81 -5.70 -19.98
C VAL A 26 -8.51 -6.02 -19.24
N ILE A 27 -7.81 -5.02 -18.71
CA ILE A 27 -6.57 -5.23 -17.94
C ILE A 27 -6.84 -6.02 -16.66
N ILE A 28 -7.91 -5.69 -15.93
CA ILE A 28 -8.31 -6.41 -14.71
C ILE A 28 -8.72 -7.85 -15.04
N LEU A 29 -9.45 -8.06 -16.13
CA LEU A 29 -9.84 -9.40 -16.58
C LEU A 29 -8.62 -10.27 -16.94
N LEU A 30 -7.65 -9.70 -17.67
CA LEU A 30 -6.40 -10.38 -18.01
C LEU A 30 -5.56 -10.67 -16.77
N TYR A 31 -5.47 -9.74 -15.82
CA TYR A 31 -4.75 -9.95 -14.57
C TYR A 31 -5.38 -11.06 -13.72
N THR A 32 -6.70 -11.08 -13.60
CA THR A 32 -7.42 -12.09 -12.82
C THR A 32 -7.41 -13.48 -13.47
N LEU A 33 -7.51 -13.57 -14.81
CA LEU A 33 -7.45 -14.84 -15.53
C LEU A 33 -6.02 -15.40 -15.68
N CYS A 34 -5.01 -14.55 -15.85
CA CYS A 34 -3.65 -15.00 -16.15
C CYS A 34 -2.71 -14.99 -14.94
N TYR A 35 -2.77 -13.99 -14.06
CA TYR A 35 -1.80 -13.86 -12.97
C TYR A 35 -2.21 -14.66 -11.73
N ILE A 36 -3.47 -14.53 -11.30
CA ILE A 36 -3.97 -15.17 -10.07
C ILE A 36 -3.85 -16.71 -10.12
N PRO A 37 -4.26 -17.41 -11.21
CA PRO A 37 -4.15 -18.87 -11.27
C PRO A 37 -2.71 -19.35 -11.41
N VAL A 38 -1.79 -18.54 -11.96
CA VAL A 38 -0.38 -18.90 -12.12
C VAL A 38 0.37 -18.77 -10.80
N VAL A 39 0.12 -17.69 -10.04
CA VAL A 39 0.78 -17.43 -8.76
C VAL A 39 0.21 -18.30 -7.64
N ILE A 40 -1.11 -18.51 -7.61
CA ILE A 40 -1.77 -19.30 -6.55
C ILE A 40 -1.92 -20.78 -6.93
N GLY A 41 -2.05 -21.10 -8.21
CA GLY A 41 -2.27 -22.49 -8.65
C GLY A 41 -1.09 -23.41 -8.38
N ARG A 42 0.16 -22.91 -8.50
CA ARG A 42 1.36 -23.71 -8.16
C ARG A 42 1.44 -24.05 -6.67
N PRO A 43 1.37 -23.10 -5.72
CA PRO A 43 1.42 -23.43 -4.29
C PRO A 43 0.23 -24.29 -3.86
N CYS A 44 -0.99 -24.07 -4.37
CA CYS A 44 -2.14 -24.91 -4.04
C CYS A 44 -1.97 -26.36 -4.54
N ARG A 45 -1.45 -26.58 -5.76
CA ARG A 45 -1.20 -27.94 -6.28
C ARG A 45 -0.11 -28.66 -5.49
N VAL A 46 0.95 -27.97 -5.11
CA VAL A 46 2.02 -28.54 -4.26
C VAL A 46 1.46 -28.90 -2.89
N LEU A 47 0.67 -28.01 -2.27
CA LEU A 47 0.10 -28.24 -0.94
C LEU A 47 -0.89 -29.39 -0.93
N LEU A 48 -1.76 -29.51 -1.95
CA LEU A 48 -2.64 -30.65 -2.12
C LEU A 48 -1.88 -31.97 -2.34
N THR A 49 -0.79 -31.95 -3.10
CA THR A 49 0.04 -33.13 -3.35
C THR A 49 0.72 -33.60 -2.06
N VAL A 50 1.24 -32.65 -1.26
CA VAL A 50 1.85 -32.93 0.05
C VAL A 50 0.80 -33.48 1.03
N CYS A 51 -0.38 -32.87 1.11
CA CYS A 51 -1.49 -33.38 1.93
C CYS A 51 -1.93 -34.79 1.51
N PHE A 52 -2.04 -35.06 0.21
CA PHE A 52 -2.40 -36.39 -0.30
C PHE A 52 -1.33 -37.44 0.04
N HIS A 53 -0.05 -37.09 -0.08
CA HIS A 53 1.04 -37.96 0.36
C HIS A 53 0.98 -38.25 1.86
N PHE A 54 0.75 -37.22 2.67
CA PHE A 54 0.62 -37.37 4.12
C PHE A 54 -0.54 -38.30 4.49
N LEU A 55 -1.73 -38.08 3.89
CA LEU A 55 -2.90 -38.95 4.09
C LEU A 55 -2.62 -40.40 3.66
N ARG A 56 -1.89 -40.62 2.56
CA ARG A 56 -1.51 -41.96 2.09
C ARG A 56 -0.56 -42.66 3.07
N VAL A 57 0.40 -41.94 3.64
CA VAL A 57 1.30 -42.46 4.68
C VAL A 57 0.52 -42.82 5.95
N VAL A 58 -0.33 -41.92 6.43
CA VAL A 58 -1.20 -42.18 7.59
C VAL A 58 -2.09 -43.40 7.35
N TRP A 59 -2.71 -43.52 6.17
CA TRP A 59 -3.53 -44.67 5.84
C TRP A 59 -2.74 -45.98 5.78
N ALA A 60 -1.51 -45.95 5.25
CA ALA A 60 -0.61 -47.09 5.26
C ALA A 60 -0.24 -47.53 6.69
N ILE A 61 0.03 -46.57 7.58
CA ILE A 61 0.29 -46.82 9.01
C ILE A 61 -0.94 -47.44 9.68
N VAL A 62 -2.13 -46.86 9.48
CA VAL A 62 -3.39 -47.39 10.05
C VAL A 62 -3.67 -48.80 9.52
N LYS A 63 -3.45 -49.06 8.24
CA LYS A 63 -3.62 -50.39 7.64
C LYS A 63 -2.61 -51.39 8.21
N TYR A 64 -1.37 -50.97 8.42
CA TYR A 64 -0.34 -51.79 9.06
C TYR A 64 -0.69 -52.12 10.51
N LEU A 65 -1.09 -51.12 11.30
CA LEU A 65 -1.54 -51.26 12.69
C LEU A 65 -2.78 -52.16 12.80
N ARG A 66 -3.79 -51.96 11.94
CA ARG A 66 -4.97 -52.84 11.90
C ARG A 66 -4.58 -54.28 11.59
N ARG A 67 -3.72 -54.52 10.59
CA ARG A 67 -3.22 -55.87 10.25
C ARG A 67 -2.40 -56.49 11.36
N THR A 68 -1.57 -55.72 12.05
CA THR A 68 -0.80 -56.23 13.20
C THR A 68 -1.70 -56.50 14.39
N LEU A 69 -2.73 -55.68 14.65
CA LEU A 69 -3.72 -55.93 15.69
C LEU A 69 -4.57 -57.16 15.39
N THR A 70 -5.08 -57.34 14.16
CA THR A 70 -5.81 -58.56 13.76
C THR A 70 -4.91 -59.79 13.82
N ARG A 71 -3.66 -59.70 13.34
CA ARG A 71 -2.67 -60.78 13.48
C ARG A 71 -2.33 -61.06 14.94
N ARG A 72 -2.26 -60.04 15.81
CA ARG A 72 -2.05 -60.22 17.27
C ARG A 72 -3.27 -60.84 17.94
N LEU A 73 -4.50 -60.48 17.53
CA LEU A 73 -5.72 -61.10 18.05
C LEU A 73 -5.78 -62.58 17.65
N ASN A 74 -5.52 -62.91 16.37
CA ASN A 74 -5.44 -64.29 15.90
C ASN A 74 -4.25 -65.06 16.48
N ARG A 75 -3.12 -64.40 16.77
CA ARG A 75 -1.95 -65.01 17.43
C ARG A 75 -2.10 -65.12 18.95
N ARG A 76 -3.00 -64.38 19.61
CA ARG A 76 -3.36 -64.65 21.02
C ARG A 76 -4.06 -66.00 21.20
N LEU A 77 -4.62 -66.56 20.12
CA LEU A 77 -5.10 -67.95 20.09
C LEU A 77 -3.97 -68.98 19.94
N HIS A 78 -2.74 -68.57 19.58
CA HIS A 78 -1.62 -69.47 19.30
C HIS A 78 -0.28 -68.90 19.80
N ARG A 79 -0.04 -69.11 21.10
CA ARG A 79 1.24 -69.13 21.85
C ARG A 79 2.50 -68.47 21.23
N SER A 80 3.08 -67.58 22.06
CA SER A 80 4.51 -67.39 22.34
C SER A 80 5.44 -66.70 21.32
N ALA A 81 6.42 -66.02 21.89
CA ALA A 81 7.73 -65.62 21.36
C ALA A 81 7.87 -64.37 20.46
N SER A 82 8.40 -63.32 21.11
CA SER A 82 9.55 -62.48 20.70
C SER A 82 9.61 -61.88 19.29
N ARG A 83 9.62 -60.55 19.23
CA ARG A 83 10.77 -59.71 18.79
C ARG A 83 10.30 -58.24 18.72
N LEU A 84 10.68 -57.50 19.76
CA LEU A 84 10.51 -56.06 19.90
C LEU A 84 11.84 -55.43 19.50
N GLY A 85 11.89 -54.59 18.47
CA GLY A 85 13.15 -53.94 18.14
C GLY A 85 13.24 -53.23 16.81
N PHE A 86 12.27 -52.39 16.42
CA PHE A 86 12.46 -51.39 15.35
C PHE A 86 11.47 -50.20 15.41
N VAL A 87 10.78 -49.99 16.53
CA VAL A 87 9.76 -48.94 16.67
C VAL A 87 10.26 -47.61 17.26
N PRO A 88 11.30 -47.53 18.14
CA PRO A 88 11.60 -46.26 18.81
C PRO A 88 12.42 -45.26 17.98
N LEU A 89 13.02 -45.66 16.86
CA LEU A 89 13.94 -44.80 16.11
C LEU A 89 13.24 -43.80 15.17
N VAL A 90 11.99 -44.09 14.75
CA VAL A 90 11.22 -43.22 13.84
C VAL A 90 10.52 -42.07 14.56
N LEU A 91 10.27 -42.21 15.87
CA LEU A 91 9.56 -41.20 16.66
C LEU A 91 10.44 -40.01 17.12
N VAL A 92 11.76 -40.16 17.09
CA VAL A 92 12.69 -39.12 17.58
C VAL A 92 12.97 -38.02 16.53
N ILE A 93 12.84 -38.33 15.23
CA ILE A 93 13.15 -37.37 14.15
C ILE A 93 11.97 -36.40 13.87
N SER A 94 10.75 -36.76 14.23
CA SER A 94 9.56 -35.91 13.99
C SER A 94 9.29 -34.85 15.06
N GLY A 95 10.15 -34.74 16.09
CA GLY A 95 9.88 -33.97 17.30
C GLY A 95 10.72 -32.70 17.51
N LEU A 96 11.50 -32.24 16.53
CA LEU A 96 12.24 -30.98 16.69
C LEU A 96 11.27 -29.79 16.52
N PRO A 97 11.01 -28.98 17.56
CA PRO A 97 10.23 -27.77 17.42
C PRO A 97 11.00 -26.79 16.52
N ALA A 98 10.27 -26.09 15.67
CA ALA A 98 10.79 -24.96 14.91
C ALA A 98 11.47 -24.00 15.88
N VAL A 99 12.80 -23.90 15.76
CA VAL A 99 13.61 -23.00 16.57
C VAL A 99 13.11 -21.58 16.28
N LEU A 100 12.50 -20.95 17.28
CA LEU A 100 12.19 -19.52 17.25
C LEU A 100 13.53 -18.78 17.30
N CYS A 101 14.16 -18.60 16.14
CA CYS A 101 15.40 -17.84 16.03
C CYS A 101 15.09 -16.34 16.13
N CYS A 102 15.71 -15.65 17.08
CA CYS A 102 15.82 -14.20 17.04
C CYS A 102 16.82 -13.82 15.94
N GLN A 103 16.42 -12.92 15.04
CA GLN A 103 17.30 -12.41 13.99
C GLN A 103 18.23 -11.36 14.61
N ASP A 104 19.54 -11.54 14.45
CA ASP A 104 20.53 -10.53 14.83
C ASP A 104 20.35 -9.28 13.96
N VAL A 105 20.22 -8.12 14.61
CA VAL A 105 20.15 -6.82 13.96
C VAL A 105 21.57 -6.29 13.85
N ASP A 106 21.94 -5.86 12.65
CA ASP A 106 23.27 -5.35 12.34
C ASP A 106 23.47 -4.00 13.03
N ILE A 107 24.33 -3.95 14.05
CA ILE A 107 24.66 -2.73 14.81
C ILE A 107 26.05 -2.29 14.36
N PHE A 108 26.14 -1.12 13.73
CA PHE A 108 27.42 -0.50 13.43
C PHE A 108 27.95 0.16 14.71
N GLU A 109 28.89 -0.49 15.39
CA GLU A 109 29.56 0.03 16.59
C GLU A 109 30.76 0.90 16.18
N HIS A 110 30.71 2.20 16.47
CA HIS A 110 31.85 3.10 16.32
C HIS A 110 32.27 3.61 17.70
N LYS A 111 33.48 3.21 18.13
CA LYS A 111 34.04 3.52 19.44
C LYS A 111 35.10 4.61 19.33
N THR A 112 34.91 5.71 20.04
CA THR A 112 35.86 6.82 20.12
C THR A 112 36.33 7.00 21.56
N THR A 113 37.64 6.96 21.78
CA THR A 113 38.24 7.20 23.10
C THR A 113 38.92 8.56 23.08
N VAL A 114 38.44 9.49 23.91
CA VAL A 114 39.02 10.82 24.09
C VAL A 114 39.65 10.89 25.48
N CYS A 115 40.97 10.94 25.55
CA CYS A 115 41.70 11.15 26.79
C CYS A 115 42.12 12.61 26.93
N SER A 116 41.75 13.25 28.03
CA SER A 116 42.19 14.59 28.38
C SER A 116 42.87 14.61 29.74
N THR A 117 43.87 15.46 29.90
CA THR A 117 44.55 15.65 31.17
C THR A 117 43.72 16.63 32.00
N SER A 118 43.20 16.16 33.14
CA SER A 118 42.46 17.00 34.06
C SER A 118 43.40 17.98 34.76
N LYS A 119 42.85 19.10 35.28
CA LYS A 119 43.59 20.13 36.02
C LYS A 119 44.38 19.60 37.23
N SER A 120 44.07 18.39 37.71
CA SER A 120 44.79 17.72 38.82
C SER A 120 45.93 16.79 38.36
N ASN A 121 46.43 16.92 37.12
CA ASN A 121 47.43 16.02 36.53
C ASN A 121 47.01 14.53 36.42
N ARG A 122 45.71 14.23 36.54
CA ARG A 122 45.16 12.89 36.29
C ARG A 122 44.65 12.80 34.85
N GLN A 123 45.06 11.76 34.12
CA GLN A 123 44.53 11.47 32.79
C GLN A 123 43.11 10.90 32.94
N VAL A 124 42.14 11.55 32.30
CA VAL A 124 40.73 11.13 32.26
C VAL A 124 40.41 10.73 30.84
N CYS A 125 40.07 9.45 30.63
CA CYS A 125 39.64 8.94 29.34
C CYS A 125 38.13 8.78 29.32
N LYS A 126 37.47 9.39 28.33
CA LYS A 126 36.06 9.20 28.00
C LYS A 126 35.96 8.28 26.80
N VAL A 127 35.07 7.31 26.87
CA VAL A 127 34.80 6.37 25.77
C VAL A 127 33.39 6.64 25.32
N ASP A 128 33.25 7.19 24.11
CA ASP A 128 31.97 7.43 23.47
C ASP A 128 31.73 6.30 22.47
N ILE A 129 30.59 5.62 22.59
CA ILE A 129 30.17 4.52 21.72
C ILE A 129 28.96 5.02 20.95
N THR A 130 29.06 5.02 19.63
CA THR A 130 27.97 5.41 18.71
C THR A 130 27.50 4.20 17.94
N GLU A 131 26.21 3.86 18.08
CA GLU A 131 25.56 2.71 17.45
C GLU A 131 24.41 3.18 16.56
N VAL A 132 24.42 2.82 15.27
CA VAL A 132 23.32 3.12 14.33
C VAL A 132 22.35 1.96 14.28
N ILE A 133 21.08 2.22 14.62
CA ILE A 133 20.05 1.20 14.78
C ILE A 133 19.06 1.28 13.62
N LYS A 134 18.96 0.20 12.83
CA LYS A 134 17.93 0.07 11.80
C LYS A 134 16.72 -0.66 12.36
N ILE A 135 15.70 0.10 12.76
CA ILE A 135 14.46 -0.47 13.28
C ILE A 135 13.55 -0.84 12.10
N ASN A 136 13.32 -2.13 11.91
CA ASN A 136 12.31 -2.65 10.97
C ASN A 136 10.93 -2.72 11.66
N SER A 137 9.85 -2.53 10.92
CA SER A 137 8.47 -2.66 11.42
C SER A 137 8.14 -4.07 11.95
N PHE A 138 8.90 -5.09 11.53
CA PHE A 138 8.80 -6.46 12.02
C PHE A 138 9.46 -6.67 13.40
N SER A 139 10.58 -5.99 13.67
CA SER A 139 11.34 -6.08 14.93
C SER A 139 11.13 -4.81 15.75
N LYS A 140 10.07 -4.80 16.57
CA LYS A 140 9.68 -3.62 17.37
C LYS A 140 10.53 -3.38 18.60
N GLU A 141 11.51 -4.22 18.89
CA GLU A 141 12.36 -4.12 20.07
C GLU A 141 13.83 -4.27 19.65
N ALA A 142 14.68 -3.36 20.11
CA ALA A 142 16.11 -3.39 19.91
C ALA A 142 16.81 -3.40 21.28
N CYS A 143 17.79 -4.29 21.45
CA CYS A 143 18.49 -4.51 22.72
C CYS A 143 19.98 -4.27 22.54
N PHE A 144 20.55 -3.36 23.32
CA PHE A 144 21.97 -3.02 23.31
C PHE A 144 22.63 -3.53 24.57
N ARG A 145 23.79 -4.15 24.44
CA ARG A 145 24.55 -4.69 25.58
C ARG A 145 25.90 -3.99 25.66
N LEU A 146 26.08 -3.19 26.69
CA LEU A 146 27.37 -2.63 27.06
C LEU A 146 28.21 -3.76 27.67
N GLN A 147 29.31 -4.10 27.02
CA GLN A 147 30.21 -5.17 27.45
C GLN A 147 31.58 -4.63 27.81
N ASN A 148 32.20 -5.23 28.84
CA ASN A 148 33.60 -5.00 29.19
C ASN A 148 34.28 -6.36 29.37
N GLN A 149 35.31 -6.64 28.57
CA GLN A 149 36.11 -7.87 28.63
C GLN A 149 35.24 -9.15 28.66
N GLY A 150 34.17 -9.19 27.86
CA GLY A 150 33.24 -10.33 27.78
C GLY A 150 32.16 -10.38 28.86
N SER A 151 32.18 -9.49 29.85
CA SER A 151 31.09 -9.33 30.83
C SER A 151 30.11 -8.26 30.38
N VAL A 152 28.80 -8.56 30.43
CA VAL A 152 27.75 -7.57 30.14
C VAL A 152 27.61 -6.66 31.36
N LEU A 153 28.00 -5.39 31.21
CA LEU A 153 27.83 -4.36 32.24
C LEU A 153 26.37 -3.91 32.35
N LYS A 154 25.71 -3.72 31.21
CA LYS A 154 24.33 -3.19 31.16
C LYS A 154 23.64 -3.54 29.85
N GLU A 155 22.35 -3.86 29.94
CA GLU A 155 21.46 -4.04 28.77
C GLU A 155 20.45 -2.88 28.70
N ILE A 156 20.34 -2.26 27.53
CA ILE A 156 19.41 -1.17 27.23
C ILE A 156 18.41 -1.69 26.21
N ARG A 157 17.11 -1.56 26.47
CA ARG A 157 16.04 -2.01 25.57
C ARG A 157 15.27 -0.82 25.05
N VAL A 158 15.18 -0.69 23.74
CA VAL A 158 14.43 0.36 23.04
C VAL A 158 13.27 -0.29 22.30
N LYS A 159 12.06 0.19 22.54
CA LYS A 159 10.84 -0.32 21.92
C LYS A 159 10.25 0.71 20.97
N TRP A 160 10.00 0.29 19.74
CA TRP A 160 9.24 1.05 18.77
C TRP A 160 7.75 0.92 19.06
N ASN A 161 7.13 2.01 19.54
CA ASN A 161 5.70 2.02 19.81
C ASN A 161 4.89 2.14 18.51
N GLU A 162 5.08 3.22 17.76
CA GLU A 162 4.31 3.51 16.55
C GLU A 162 5.02 4.53 15.64
N LEU A 163 4.71 4.46 14.34
CA LEU A 163 5.10 5.47 13.37
C LEU A 163 3.92 6.42 13.16
N ARG A 164 4.06 7.70 13.54
CA ARG A 164 3.05 8.72 13.29
C ARG A 164 3.50 9.64 12.15
N LEU A 165 2.72 9.64 11.08
CA LEU A 165 2.86 10.62 9.99
C LEU A 165 1.95 11.81 10.30
N LEU A 166 2.55 12.97 10.52
CA LEU A 166 1.81 14.20 10.75
C LEU A 166 1.72 14.97 9.44
N CYS A 167 0.50 15.37 9.07
CA CYS A 167 0.28 16.21 7.90
C CYS A 167 0.50 17.67 8.28
N ASP A 168 1.50 18.29 7.67
CA ASP A 168 1.71 19.73 7.74
C ASP A 168 0.88 20.40 6.63
N LYS A 169 -0.23 21.03 7.03
CA LYS A 169 -1.23 21.56 6.09
C LYS A 169 -0.91 22.99 5.71
N HIS A 170 -0.95 23.28 4.42
CA HIS A 170 -0.88 24.64 3.88
C HIS A 170 -2.09 24.96 3.00
N THR A 171 -2.60 26.18 3.10
CA THR A 171 -3.70 26.66 2.28
C THR A 171 -3.17 27.13 0.92
N THR A 172 -3.64 26.53 -0.17
CA THR A 172 -3.26 26.92 -1.54
C THR A 172 -4.31 27.83 -2.19
N MET A 173 -5.60 27.49 -2.03
CA MET A 173 -6.71 28.27 -2.55
C MET A 173 -8.00 27.96 -1.79
N PHE A 174 -8.95 28.88 -1.85
CA PHE A 174 -10.31 28.68 -1.36
C PHE A 174 -11.27 28.51 -2.53
N THR A 175 -12.23 27.61 -2.37
CA THR A 175 -13.33 27.43 -3.32
C THR A 175 -14.65 27.42 -2.57
N ARG A 176 -15.75 27.69 -3.28
CA ARG A 176 -17.10 27.69 -2.72
C ARG A 176 -18.08 27.10 -3.73
N ASN A 177 -19.15 26.49 -3.23
CA ASN A 177 -20.29 26.12 -4.06
C ASN A 177 -21.00 27.41 -4.56
N THR A 178 -21.06 27.59 -5.88
CA THR A 178 -21.66 28.78 -6.52
C THR A 178 -22.75 28.37 -7.50
N VAL A 179 -23.81 29.16 -7.58
CA VAL A 179 -24.88 28.99 -8.57
C VAL A 179 -24.69 30.00 -9.69
N LEU A 180 -24.60 29.53 -10.93
CA LEU A 180 -24.54 30.39 -12.11
C LEU A 180 -25.95 30.89 -12.45
N ARG A 181 -26.10 32.20 -12.59
CA ARG A 181 -27.33 32.85 -13.03
C ARG A 181 -27.02 33.75 -14.23
N VAL A 182 -27.94 33.80 -15.18
CA VAL A 182 -27.82 34.63 -16.39
C VAL A 182 -28.94 35.66 -16.37
N LEU A 183 -28.59 36.89 -16.71
CA LEU A 183 -29.52 37.98 -16.96
C LEU A 183 -29.28 38.46 -18.39
N ASP A 184 -30.33 38.50 -19.20
CA ASP A 184 -30.28 38.99 -20.57
C ASP A 184 -31.20 40.21 -20.76
N SER A 185 -30.89 40.99 -21.78
CA SER A 185 -31.73 42.10 -22.22
C SER A 185 -31.58 42.26 -23.73
N LYS A 186 -32.71 42.17 -24.43
CA LYS A 186 -32.78 42.42 -25.88
C LYS A 186 -33.13 43.88 -26.14
N ARG A 187 -32.43 44.51 -27.08
CA ARG A 187 -32.69 45.87 -27.56
C ARG A 187 -32.85 45.87 -29.07
N CYS A 188 -33.77 46.70 -29.56
CA CYS A 188 -33.86 47.00 -30.98
C CYS A 188 -32.67 47.87 -31.41
N PRO A 189 -32.35 47.91 -32.72
CA PRO A 189 -31.38 48.87 -33.24
C PRO A 189 -31.75 50.30 -32.83
N HIS A 190 -30.75 51.07 -32.41
CA HIS A 190 -30.84 52.44 -31.89
C HIS A 190 -31.66 52.57 -30.58
N ALA A 191 -31.85 51.49 -29.83
CA ALA A 191 -32.52 51.51 -28.53
C ALA A 191 -31.56 51.19 -27.38
N GLY A 192 -31.55 52.06 -26.36
CA GLY A 192 -30.68 51.87 -25.20
C GLY A 192 -29.21 51.94 -25.59
N SER A 193 -28.41 50.97 -25.16
CA SER A 193 -26.99 50.88 -25.53
C SER A 193 -26.73 50.27 -26.90
N CYS A 194 -27.75 49.75 -27.58
CA CYS A 194 -27.63 49.09 -28.88
C CYS A 194 -27.65 50.13 -30.00
N ASP A 195 -26.50 50.76 -30.23
CA ASP A 195 -26.25 51.71 -31.31
C ASP A 195 -25.06 51.25 -32.16
N ASP A 196 -25.13 51.48 -33.48
CA ASP A 196 -24.18 50.95 -34.47
C ASP A 196 -23.85 49.45 -34.25
N ASP A 197 -22.59 49.06 -34.42
CA ASP A 197 -22.08 47.71 -34.20
C ASP A 197 -21.75 47.43 -32.72
N LYS A 198 -22.62 47.85 -31.79
CA LYS A 198 -22.37 47.73 -30.34
C LYS A 198 -21.89 46.34 -29.93
N CYS A 199 -22.56 45.29 -30.39
CA CYS A 199 -22.23 43.92 -30.00
C CYS A 199 -20.81 43.49 -30.41
N ALA A 200 -20.27 44.03 -31.51
CA ALA A 200 -18.91 43.73 -31.93
C ALA A 200 -17.85 44.30 -30.97
N GLY A 201 -18.19 45.39 -30.26
CA GLY A 201 -17.31 46.04 -29.29
C GLY A 201 -17.46 45.56 -27.84
N VAL A 202 -18.34 44.60 -27.54
CA VAL A 202 -18.54 44.08 -26.18
C VAL A 202 -17.49 43.03 -25.84
N ASN A 203 -16.71 43.27 -24.78
CA ASN A 203 -15.77 42.31 -24.23
C ASN A 203 -16.34 41.61 -22.97
N THR A 204 -15.64 40.58 -22.48
CA THR A 204 -16.11 39.75 -21.35
C THR A 204 -16.22 40.49 -20.01
N THR A 205 -15.59 41.66 -19.89
CA THR A 205 -15.60 42.49 -18.67
C THR A 205 -16.49 43.73 -18.80
N ALA A 206 -17.09 43.95 -19.98
CA ALA A 206 -17.90 45.12 -20.27
C ALA A 206 -19.11 45.18 -19.36
N LYS A 207 -19.40 46.37 -18.84
CA LYS A 207 -20.60 46.62 -18.03
C LYS A 207 -21.65 47.27 -18.92
N ILE A 208 -22.67 46.49 -19.28
CA ILE A 208 -23.79 46.94 -20.11
C ILE A 208 -24.87 47.53 -19.16
N PRO A 209 -25.37 48.75 -19.40
CA PRO A 209 -26.31 49.40 -18.47
C PRO A 209 -27.62 48.62 -18.29
N GLU A 210 -28.07 47.92 -19.33
CA GLU A 210 -29.23 47.02 -19.27
C GLU A 210 -29.05 45.88 -18.25
N LEU A 211 -27.82 45.49 -17.96
CA LEU A 211 -27.46 44.37 -17.08
C LEU A 211 -27.04 44.83 -15.68
N HIS A 212 -27.47 46.01 -15.22
CA HIS A 212 -27.03 46.62 -13.95
C HIS A 212 -27.11 45.69 -12.72
N GLN A 213 -28.10 44.79 -12.65
CA GLN A 213 -28.22 43.83 -11.55
C GLN A 213 -27.13 42.75 -11.60
N ALA A 214 -26.86 42.20 -12.79
CA ALA A 214 -25.81 41.20 -12.99
C ALA A 214 -24.40 41.81 -12.86
N ASN A 215 -24.26 43.09 -13.19
CA ASN A 215 -23.00 43.81 -13.10
C ASN A 215 -22.41 43.87 -11.67
N GLN A 216 -23.22 43.63 -10.64
CA GLN A 216 -22.81 43.59 -9.22
C GLN A 216 -22.14 42.27 -8.82
N PHE A 217 -22.22 41.24 -9.66
CA PHE A 217 -21.69 39.91 -9.38
C PHE A 217 -20.47 39.59 -10.26
N PRO A 218 -19.56 38.71 -9.81
CA PRO A 218 -18.50 38.20 -10.65
C PRO A 218 -19.09 37.36 -11.77
N GLY A 219 -18.70 37.65 -13.00
CA GLY A 219 -19.25 37.01 -14.18
C GLY A 219 -18.62 37.55 -15.44
N VAL A 220 -19.12 37.06 -16.57
CA VAL A 220 -18.70 37.46 -17.91
C VAL A 220 -19.90 38.01 -18.67
N THR A 221 -19.64 38.98 -19.53
CA THR A 221 -20.65 39.64 -20.35
C THR A 221 -20.47 39.30 -21.81
N PHE A 222 -21.58 39.08 -22.52
CA PHE A 222 -21.59 38.78 -23.96
C PHE A 222 -22.70 39.57 -24.64
N CYS A 223 -22.56 39.78 -25.95
CA CYS A 223 -23.57 40.39 -26.81
C CYS A 223 -23.70 39.55 -28.07
N VAL A 224 -24.93 39.26 -28.47
CA VAL A 224 -25.23 38.53 -29.71
C VAL A 224 -26.20 39.36 -30.53
N GLN A 225 -25.90 39.53 -31.82
CA GLN A 225 -26.83 40.17 -32.74
C GLN A 225 -28.05 39.26 -32.92
N SER A 226 -29.24 39.85 -32.80
CA SER A 226 -30.52 39.18 -32.99
C SER A 226 -31.21 39.71 -34.25
N CYS A 227 -32.36 39.14 -34.60
CA CYS A 227 -33.16 39.65 -35.70
C CYS A 227 -33.81 41.00 -35.33
N GLY A 228 -34.03 41.85 -36.33
CA GLY A 228 -34.68 43.16 -36.20
C GLY A 228 -35.90 43.30 -37.11
N GLY A 229 -36.67 44.38 -36.90
CA GLY A 229 -37.89 44.68 -37.64
C GLY A 229 -39.17 44.23 -36.93
N PRO A 230 -40.37 44.45 -37.53
CA PRO A 230 -41.66 44.23 -36.87
C PRO A 230 -41.97 42.79 -36.45
N GLY A 231 -41.19 41.81 -36.90
CA GLY A 231 -41.42 40.38 -36.64
C GLY A 231 -40.51 39.74 -35.58
N CYS A 232 -39.79 40.50 -34.75
CA CYS A 232 -38.63 40.02 -33.95
C CYS A 232 -38.65 40.24 -32.43
#